data_AF-A0A9D3NUE9-F1
#
_entry.id   AF-A0A9D3NUE9-F1
#
_cell.length_a   1.000
_cell.length_b   1.000
_cell.length_c   1.000
_cell.angle_alpha   90.00
_cell.angle_beta   90.00
_cell.angle_gamma   90.00
#
_symmetry.space_group_name_H-M   'P 1'
#
loop_
_entity.id
_entity.type
_entity.pdbx_description
1 polymer ?
#
loop_
_entity_poly.entity_id
_entity_poly.type
_entity_poly.pdbx_seq_one_letter_code
_entity_poly.pdbx_strand_id
1 'polypeptide(L)'
;MELCGLHSFSNGHTHVQEWHNEASTGYLPQKRKRSDVPIMTGDRSDRGAVYPTKETAGHHSSFVRIDGQKGVYYSESWEPNGSTLYLPVRGTVLANMQKYEQISFEQGCFCIGDESGGFLQRVQGQALHCWRYHKEDRKLFIALSYFFTNCDVFQEVLSHLECL
;
A
#
# COMPACT_ATOMS: atom_id res chain seq x y z
N MET A 1 23.64 26.85 47.63
CA MET A 1 23.39 27.33 46.25
C MET A 1 22.26 26.45 45.73
N GLU A 2 20.96 26.69 45.93
CA GLU A 2 20.16 27.91 45.68
C GLU A 2 20.57 28.63 44.38
N LEU A 3 19.70 28.96 43.41
CA LEU A 3 18.24 28.90 43.22
C LEU A 3 17.94 29.32 41.75
N CYS A 4 16.66 29.19 41.34
CA CYS A 4 15.96 29.84 40.20
C CYS A 4 16.07 29.19 38.79
N GLY A 5 15.01 29.05 37.99
CA GLY A 5 13.61 29.48 38.09
C GLY A 5 13.06 30.04 36.76
N LEU A 6 11.91 29.49 36.31
CA LEU A 6 10.79 30.13 35.58
C LEU A 6 10.95 30.63 34.12
N HIS A 7 10.10 30.17 33.19
CA HIS A 7 8.85 30.86 32.76
C HIS A 7 8.15 30.17 31.56
N SER A 8 6.82 30.04 31.67
CA SER A 8 5.85 29.65 30.63
C SER A 8 5.40 30.84 29.77
N PHE A 9 4.95 30.62 28.52
CA PHE A 9 3.89 31.32 27.72
C PHE A 9 3.74 30.53 26.39
N SER A 10 2.63 29.88 26.01
CA SER A 10 1.27 30.27 25.57
C SER A 10 1.10 30.90 24.17
N ASN A 11 0.24 30.23 23.38
CA ASN A 11 -0.75 30.69 22.37
C ASN A 11 -0.41 30.90 20.86
N GLY A 12 -1.31 30.32 20.04
CA GLY A 12 -1.64 30.63 18.64
C GLY A 12 -2.26 29.40 17.94
N HIS A 13 -3.58 29.13 17.98
CA HIS A 13 -4.64 29.56 17.03
C HIS A 13 -4.20 29.50 15.55
N THR A 14 -4.88 28.91 14.57
CA THR A 14 -6.25 28.42 14.27
C THR A 14 -6.11 27.47 13.07
N HIS A 15 -6.96 26.46 12.82
CA HIS A 15 -8.12 26.59 11.93
C HIS A 15 -8.81 25.21 11.79
N VAL A 16 -9.98 25.08 12.40
CA VAL A 16 -10.93 23.98 12.16
C VAL A 16 -11.74 24.38 10.93
N GLN A 17 -11.72 23.57 9.87
CA GLN A 17 -12.62 23.75 8.73
C GLN A 17 -13.72 22.69 8.78
N GLU A 18 -14.80 23.11 9.40
CA GLU A 18 -16.11 22.48 9.47
C GLU A 18 -16.78 22.60 8.10
N TRP A 19 -16.97 21.49 7.40
CA TRP A 19 -17.78 21.45 6.18
C TRP A 19 -19.20 21.05 6.55
N HIS A 20 -20.02 22.07 6.81
CA HIS A 20 -21.46 21.97 6.58
C HIS A 20 -21.72 22.24 5.09
N ASN A 21 -22.39 21.30 4.42
CA ASN A 21 -23.30 21.69 3.36
C ASN A 21 -24.51 20.76 3.31
N GLU A 22 -25.62 21.44 3.08
CA GLU A 22 -26.99 21.05 3.36
C GLU A 22 -27.53 20.00 2.38
N ALA A 23 -28.52 19.27 2.88
CA ALA A 23 -29.45 18.53 2.06
C ALA A 23 -30.13 19.47 1.05
N SER A 24 -30.18 19.04 -0.21
CA SER A 24 -31.16 19.55 -1.16
C SER A 24 -31.87 18.40 -1.85
N THR A 25 -33.15 18.36 -1.55
CA THR A 25 -34.24 17.61 -2.12
C THR A 25 -34.36 17.76 -3.63
N GLY A 26 -34.49 16.62 -4.31
CA GLY A 26 -35.57 16.36 -5.26
C GLY A 26 -35.50 17.04 -6.63
N TYR A 27 -35.13 16.28 -7.66
CA TYR A 27 -35.70 16.36 -9.02
C TYR A 27 -35.63 14.98 -9.71
N LEU A 28 -36.76 14.29 -9.79
CA LEU A 28 -37.08 13.35 -10.89
C LEU A 28 -37.79 14.17 -11.98
N PRO A 29 -37.47 14.00 -13.28
CA PRO A 29 -38.21 13.03 -14.12
C PRO A 29 -37.26 12.38 -15.16
N GLN A 30 -37.58 11.38 -15.99
CA GLN A 30 -38.77 11.21 -16.82
C GLN A 30 -38.73 9.82 -17.47
N LYS A 31 -39.85 9.08 -17.40
CA LYS A 31 -40.07 7.79 -18.06
C LYS A 31 -39.82 7.90 -19.57
N ARG A 32 -38.95 7.06 -20.13
CA ARG A 32 -38.96 6.78 -21.57
C ARG A 32 -39.90 5.62 -21.87
N LYS A 33 -40.61 5.85 -22.98
CA LYS A 33 -41.84 5.26 -23.45
C LYS A 33 -41.58 3.87 -24.03
N ARG A 34 -42.41 2.90 -23.65
CA ARG A 34 -42.52 1.57 -24.28
C ARG A 34 -43.08 1.76 -25.69
N SER A 35 -42.45 1.14 -26.69
CA SER A 35 -43.02 0.99 -28.03
C SER A 35 -43.00 -0.49 -28.40
N ASP A 36 -44.20 -1.03 -28.54
CA ASP A 36 -44.54 -2.39 -28.92
C ASP A 36 -44.50 -2.56 -30.46
N VAL A 37 -43.70 -3.54 -30.92
CA VAL A 37 -43.79 -4.50 -32.07
C VAL A 37 -44.18 -4.03 -33.50
N PRO A 38 -43.75 -4.69 -34.60
CA PRO A 38 -44.17 -6.07 -34.94
C PRO A 38 -43.06 -7.05 -35.43
N ILE A 39 -43.44 -8.33 -35.32
CA ILE A 39 -42.76 -9.58 -35.71
C ILE A 39 -42.83 -9.80 -37.23
N MET A 40 -41.80 -10.40 -37.85
CA MET A 40 -41.85 -11.42 -38.94
C MET A 40 -40.41 -11.90 -39.26
N THR A 41 -39.98 -13.09 -38.83
CA THR A 41 -39.95 -14.43 -39.53
C THR A 41 -38.88 -14.62 -40.62
N GLY A 42 -38.05 -15.67 -40.45
CA GLY A 42 -37.14 -16.28 -41.43
C GLY A 42 -35.75 -15.64 -41.45
N ASP A 43 -34.61 -16.32 -41.40
CA ASP A 43 -34.26 -17.64 -41.93
C ASP A 43 -32.94 -18.14 -41.27
N ARG A 44 -32.72 -19.45 -41.30
CA ARG A 44 -31.49 -20.12 -40.82
C ARG A 44 -30.28 -19.67 -41.65
N SER A 45 -29.21 -19.21 -41.01
CA SER A 45 -27.87 -19.70 -41.38
C SER A 45 -26.87 -19.54 -40.24
N ASP A 46 -26.41 -20.71 -39.82
CA ASP A 46 -25.17 -20.99 -39.12
C ASP A 46 -23.98 -20.27 -39.78
N ARG A 47 -23.16 -19.57 -38.97
CA ARG A 47 -21.69 -19.59 -38.98
C ARG A 47 -21.10 -18.49 -38.10
N GLY A 48 -20.41 -18.93 -37.05
CA GLY A 48 -19.22 -18.25 -36.52
C GLY A 48 -19.48 -17.09 -35.58
N ALA A 49 -19.86 -17.38 -34.34
CA ALA A 49 -19.63 -16.47 -33.23
C ALA A 49 -18.12 -16.31 -33.02
N VAL A 50 -17.48 -15.44 -33.80
CA VAL A 50 -16.13 -14.94 -33.50
C VAL A 50 -16.32 -13.81 -32.51
N TYR A 51 -16.44 -14.16 -31.23
CA TYR A 51 -16.15 -13.21 -30.18
C TYR A 51 -14.66 -12.88 -30.28
N PRO A 52 -14.24 -11.61 -30.51
CA PRO A 52 -12.92 -11.23 -30.06
C PRO A 52 -13.05 -11.14 -28.55
N THR A 53 -12.80 -12.25 -27.85
CA THR A 53 -12.39 -12.17 -26.45
C THR A 53 -11.03 -11.50 -26.48
N LYS A 54 -11.03 -10.16 -26.55
CA LYS A 54 -9.92 -9.39 -26.01
C LYS A 54 -10.01 -9.64 -24.50
N GLU A 55 -9.46 -10.76 -24.07
CA GLU A 55 -8.86 -10.85 -22.76
C GLU A 55 -7.72 -9.83 -22.79
N THR A 56 -8.04 -8.56 -22.59
CA THR A 56 -7.21 -7.73 -21.72
C THR A 56 -7.36 -8.31 -20.33
N ALA A 57 -6.81 -9.51 -20.13
CA ALA A 57 -6.28 -9.90 -18.85
C ALA A 57 -5.15 -8.89 -18.62
N GLY A 58 -5.52 -7.74 -18.03
CA GLY A 58 -4.57 -6.94 -17.30
C GLY A 58 -3.98 -7.92 -16.30
N HIS A 59 -2.81 -8.46 -16.62
CA HIS A 59 -1.97 -9.14 -15.66
C HIS A 59 -1.61 -8.05 -14.64
N HIS A 60 -2.50 -7.82 -13.67
CA HIS A 60 -2.15 -7.20 -12.41
C HIS A 60 -1.12 -8.15 -11.80
N SER A 61 0.14 -7.92 -12.15
CA SER A 61 1.26 -8.68 -11.59
C SER A 61 1.23 -8.42 -10.11
N SER A 62 0.75 -9.39 -9.32
CA SER A 62 0.75 -9.36 -7.86
C SER A 62 2.15 -9.28 -7.25
N PHE A 63 3.16 -9.37 -8.10
CA PHE A 63 4.56 -9.21 -7.78
C PHE A 63 5.00 -7.78 -7.97
N VAL A 64 5.55 -7.21 -6.90
CA VAL A 64 6.26 -5.95 -6.93
C VAL A 64 7.76 -6.21 -7.01
N ARG A 65 8.42 -5.56 -7.96
CA ARG A 65 9.86 -5.66 -8.13
C ARG A 65 10.57 -4.73 -7.13
N ILE A 66 11.51 -5.28 -6.38
CA ILE A 66 12.34 -4.55 -5.42
C ILE A 66 13.80 -4.78 -5.77
N ASP A 67 14.53 -3.70 -6.05
CA ASP A 67 15.96 -3.76 -6.39
C ASP A 67 16.84 -3.51 -5.15
N GLY A 68 17.40 -4.59 -4.59
CA GLY A 68 18.23 -4.57 -3.38
C GLY A 68 19.52 -3.77 -3.52
N GLN A 69 20.03 -3.60 -4.73
CA GLN A 69 21.24 -2.81 -4.98
C GLN A 69 21.03 -1.31 -4.76
N LYS A 70 19.77 -0.86 -4.62
CA LYS A 70 19.42 0.56 -4.47
C LYS A 70 19.11 0.95 -3.02
N GLY A 71 19.80 0.36 -2.05
CA GLY A 71 19.64 0.70 -0.63
C GLY A 71 18.34 0.15 -0.03
N VAL A 72 18.03 -1.11 -0.35
CA VAL A 72 16.89 -1.81 0.24
C VAL A 72 17.37 -2.91 1.17
N TYR A 73 16.76 -2.97 2.33
CA TYR A 73 17.04 -3.91 3.39
C TYR A 73 15.75 -4.62 3.78
N TYR A 74 15.84 -5.75 4.47
CA TYR A 74 14.68 -6.50 4.94
C TYR A 74 14.91 -7.09 6.33
N SER A 75 13.81 -7.40 7.01
CA SER A 75 13.82 -8.15 8.27
C SER A 75 12.60 -9.04 8.39
N GLU A 76 12.80 -10.28 8.84
CA GLU A 76 11.72 -11.21 9.18
C GLU A 76 11.45 -11.24 10.70
N SER A 77 12.32 -10.59 11.49
CA SER A 77 12.26 -10.53 12.95
C SER A 77 12.04 -9.09 13.38
N TRP A 78 10.83 -8.58 13.13
CA TRP A 78 10.49 -7.21 13.51
C TRP A 78 10.41 -7.07 15.03
N GLU A 79 11.08 -6.04 15.54
CA GLU A 79 11.04 -5.60 16.93
C GLU A 79 10.60 -4.14 17.03
N PRO A 80 9.75 -3.80 18.02
CA PRO A 80 9.28 -2.44 18.23
C PRO A 80 10.42 -1.49 18.62
N ASN A 81 10.14 -0.18 18.59
CA ASN A 81 11.04 0.90 19.05
C ASN A 81 12.32 1.07 18.21
N GLY A 82 12.30 0.61 16.96
CA GLY A 82 13.44 0.76 16.05
C GLY A 82 14.64 -0.14 16.38
N SER A 83 14.43 -1.18 17.19
CA SER A 83 15.45 -2.19 17.52
C SER A 83 15.64 -3.22 16.41
N THR A 84 14.69 -3.29 15.46
CA THR A 84 14.75 -4.18 14.30
C THR A 84 16.06 -4.00 13.54
N LEU A 85 16.81 -5.09 13.38
CA LEU A 85 17.96 -5.15 12.47
C LEU A 85 17.48 -5.54 11.07
N TYR A 86 17.77 -4.68 10.10
CA TYR A 86 17.50 -4.91 8.69
C TYR A 86 18.77 -5.34 7.95
N LEU A 87 18.67 -6.40 7.17
CA LEU A 87 19.78 -6.95 6.39
C LEU A 87 19.66 -6.57 4.92
N PRO A 88 20.77 -6.44 4.17
CA PRO A 88 20.71 -6.04 2.77
C PRO A 88 19.92 -7.04 1.92
N VAL A 89 19.00 -6.53 1.09
CA VAL A 89 18.35 -7.38 0.07
C VAL A 89 19.36 -7.69 -1.03
N ARG A 90 19.55 -8.97 -1.35
CA ARG A 90 20.50 -9.41 -2.37
C ARG A 90 19.86 -9.41 -3.75
N GLY A 91 20.43 -8.63 -4.67
CA GLY A 91 19.98 -8.57 -6.06
C GLY A 91 18.56 -7.99 -6.19
N THR A 92 17.83 -8.41 -7.21
CA THR A 92 16.43 -8.01 -7.41
C THR A 92 15.50 -9.11 -6.92
N VAL A 93 14.50 -8.75 -6.13
CA VAL A 93 13.46 -9.67 -5.65
C VAL A 93 12.10 -9.30 -6.23
N LEU A 94 11.27 -10.31 -6.49
CA LEU A 94 9.86 -10.15 -6.86
C LEU A 94 9.02 -10.52 -5.64
N ALA A 95 8.49 -9.51 -4.95
CA ALA A 95 7.71 -9.69 -3.74
C ALA A 95 6.23 -9.91 -4.09
N ASN A 96 5.70 -11.09 -3.76
CA ASN A 96 4.27 -11.37 -3.90
C ASN A 96 3.50 -10.70 -2.75
N MET A 97 2.92 -9.54 -3.04
CA MET A 97 2.26 -8.72 -2.03
C MET A 97 0.87 -9.26 -1.64
N GLN A 98 0.23 -10.05 -2.50
CA GLN A 98 -1.05 -10.71 -2.22
C GLN A 98 -0.96 -11.81 -1.14
N LYS A 99 0.25 -12.27 -0.80
CA LYS A 99 0.46 -13.23 0.30
C LYS A 99 0.21 -12.62 1.68
N TYR A 100 0.07 -11.30 1.77
CA TYR A 100 -0.07 -10.58 3.02
C TYR A 100 -1.47 -9.99 3.14
N GLU A 101 -2.04 -10.07 4.33
CA GLU A 101 -3.40 -9.66 4.63
C GLU A 101 -3.50 -8.13 4.77
N GLN A 102 -2.41 -7.49 5.16
CA GLN A 102 -2.31 -6.04 5.30
C GLN A 102 -0.89 -5.57 5.03
N ILE A 103 -0.77 -4.33 4.53
CA ILE A 103 0.48 -3.60 4.38
C ILE A 103 0.36 -2.31 5.20
N SER A 104 1.45 -1.88 5.84
CA SER A 104 1.54 -0.55 6.46
C SER A 104 2.92 0.07 6.23
N PHE A 105 3.05 1.36 6.48
CA PHE A 105 4.28 2.10 6.28
C PHE A 105 4.70 2.84 7.55
N GLU A 106 5.99 2.99 7.75
CA GLU A 106 6.57 3.70 8.89
C GLU A 106 7.82 4.47 8.46
N GLN A 107 7.85 5.78 8.72
CA GLN A 107 9.07 6.56 8.59
C GLN A 107 9.82 6.53 9.91
N GLY A 108 11.13 6.26 9.87
CA GLY A 108 11.89 6.14 11.10
C GLY A 108 13.39 6.01 10.90
N CYS A 109 14.08 5.73 12.01
CA CYS A 109 15.53 5.49 12.05
C CYS A 109 15.79 4.09 12.58
N PHE A 110 16.27 3.21 11.70
CA PHE A 110 16.39 1.77 11.95
C PHE A 110 17.83 1.29 11.90
N CYS A 111 18.10 0.17 12.57
CA CYS A 111 19.40 -0.49 12.54
C CYS A 111 19.54 -1.27 11.22
N ILE A 112 20.61 -1.02 10.49
CA ILE A 112 21.00 -1.86 9.34
C ILE A 112 22.21 -2.70 9.70
N GLY A 113 22.22 -3.93 9.21
CA GLY A 113 23.31 -4.87 9.37
C GLY A 113 24.05 -5.15 8.06
N ASP A 114 25.17 -5.84 8.18
CA ASP A 114 25.91 -6.39 7.06
C ASP A 114 25.35 -7.77 6.65
N GLU A 115 25.97 -8.37 5.64
CA GLU A 115 25.60 -9.70 5.15
C GLU A 115 25.82 -10.83 6.17
N SER A 116 26.64 -10.61 7.19
CA SER A 116 26.91 -11.56 8.27
C SER A 116 25.92 -11.43 9.44
N GLY A 117 25.02 -10.44 9.39
CA GLY A 117 24.11 -10.13 10.48
C GLY A 117 24.72 -9.24 11.57
N GLY A 118 25.93 -8.70 11.34
CA GLY A 118 26.56 -7.73 12.23
C GLY A 118 25.90 -6.36 12.08
N PHE A 119 25.69 -5.65 13.18
CA PHE A 119 25.21 -4.26 13.15
C PHE A 119 26.24 -3.35 12.47
N LEU A 120 25.77 -2.53 11.52
CA LEU A 120 26.61 -1.52 10.86
C LEU A 120 26.33 -0.12 11.41
N GLN A 121 25.10 0.36 11.26
CA GLN A 121 24.72 1.73 11.63
C GLN A 121 23.21 1.89 11.75
N ARG A 122 22.76 3.05 12.24
CA ARG A 122 21.37 3.47 12.17
C ARG A 122 21.16 4.44 11.03
N VAL A 123 20.11 4.25 10.24
CA VAL A 123 19.81 5.06 9.06
C VAL A 123 18.34 5.47 9.07
N GLN A 124 18.08 6.71 8.66
CA GLN A 124 16.73 7.20 8.45
C GLN A 124 16.18 6.74 7.09
N GLY A 125 14.90 6.37 7.05
CA GLY A 125 14.26 5.94 5.81
C GLY A 125 12.80 5.58 5.99
N GLN A 126 12.29 4.78 5.06
CA GLN A 126 10.90 4.32 5.02
C GLN A 126 10.84 2.81 5.17
N ALA A 127 10.01 2.31 6.07
CA ALA A 127 9.72 0.89 6.23
C ALA A 127 8.35 0.55 5.66
N LEU A 128 8.28 -0.60 4.99
CA LEU A 128 7.07 -1.24 4.47
C LEU A 128 6.90 -2.54 5.24
N HIS A 129 5.87 -2.60 6.07
CA HIS A 129 5.54 -3.76 6.90
C HIS A 129 4.48 -4.61 6.23
N CYS A 130 4.79 -5.88 6.01
CA CYS A 130 3.88 -6.87 5.47
C CYS A 130 3.33 -7.74 6.61
N TRP A 131 2.03 -7.66 6.84
CA TRP A 131 1.36 -8.29 7.97
C TRP A 131 0.75 -9.63 7.58
N ARG A 132 0.81 -10.60 8.50
CA ARG A 132 0.06 -11.86 8.40
C ARG A 132 -0.77 -12.14 9.63
N TYR A 133 -1.86 -12.87 9.45
CA TYR A 133 -2.68 -13.33 10.57
C TYR A 133 -2.14 -14.64 11.13
N HIS A 134 -1.75 -14.63 12.40
CA HIS A 134 -1.39 -15.84 13.13
C HIS A 134 -2.66 -16.47 13.73
N LYS A 135 -3.05 -17.65 13.24
CA LYS A 135 -4.33 -18.29 13.59
C LYS A 135 -4.43 -18.68 15.07
N GLU A 136 -3.34 -19.18 15.65
CA GLU A 136 -3.32 -19.67 17.03
C GLU A 136 -3.41 -18.52 18.02
N ASP A 137 -2.59 -17.48 17.82
CA ASP A 137 -2.59 -16.29 18.68
C ASP A 137 -3.71 -15.29 18.36
N ARG A 138 -4.45 -15.52 17.26
CA ARG A 138 -5.53 -14.67 16.74
C ARG A 138 -5.14 -13.20 16.61
N LYS A 139 -3.93 -12.94 16.13
CA LYS A 139 -3.38 -11.58 15.98
C LYS A 139 -2.65 -11.41 14.66
N LEU A 140 -2.63 -10.16 14.17
CA LEU A 140 -1.74 -9.77 13.09
C LEU A 140 -0.32 -9.59 13.64
N PHE A 141 0.67 -9.98 12.84
CA PHE A 141 2.08 -9.73 13.11
C PHE A 141 2.80 -9.34 11.83
N ILE A 142 3.91 -8.59 11.96
CA ILE A 142 4.77 -8.24 10.83
C ILE A 142 5.58 -9.48 10.48
N ALA A 143 5.24 -10.10 9.36
CA ALA A 143 5.90 -11.33 8.89
C ALA A 143 7.14 -11.03 8.04
N LEU A 144 7.19 -9.84 7.45
CA LEU A 144 8.32 -9.33 6.70
C LEU A 144 8.25 -7.81 6.70
N SER A 145 9.39 -7.15 6.82
CA SER A 145 9.49 -5.72 6.64
C SER A 145 10.61 -5.39 5.67
N TYR A 146 10.36 -4.48 4.73
CA TYR A 146 11.37 -3.90 3.86
C TYR A 146 11.69 -2.48 4.31
N PHE A 147 12.97 -2.13 4.36
CA PHE A 147 13.44 -0.80 4.72
C PHE A 147 14.20 -0.17 3.55
N PHE A 148 13.81 1.04 3.20
CA PHE A 148 14.31 1.80 2.06
C PHE A 148 15.03 3.03 2.56
N THR A 149 16.33 3.12 2.28
CA THR A 149 17.11 4.34 2.53
C THR A 149 17.05 5.30 1.35
N ASN A 150 16.67 4.80 0.17
CA ASN A 150 16.44 5.58 -1.04
C ASN A 150 14.93 5.86 -1.22
N CYS A 151 14.55 7.13 -1.15
CA CYS A 151 13.16 7.56 -1.28
C CYS A 151 12.57 7.27 -2.67
N ASP A 152 13.36 7.41 -3.74
CA ASP A 152 12.87 7.22 -5.12
C ASP A 152 12.47 5.75 -5.34
N VAL A 153 13.25 4.82 -4.79
CA VAL A 153 12.94 3.38 -4.84
C VAL A 153 11.68 3.05 -4.06
N PHE A 154 11.50 3.70 -2.90
CA PHE A 154 10.28 3.54 -2.12
C PHE A 154 9.04 4.06 -2.88
N GLN A 155 9.15 5.21 -3.54
CA GLN A 155 8.06 5.75 -4.37
C GLN A 155 7.75 4.85 -5.58
N GLU A 156 8.78 4.28 -6.22
CA GLU A 156 8.60 3.29 -7.28
C GLU A 156 7.78 2.10 -6.76
N VAL A 157 8.15 1.53 -5.61
CA VAL A 157 7.41 0.42 -4.98
C VAL A 157 5.97 0.80 -4.63
N LEU A 158 5.75 2.00 -4.06
CA LEU A 158 4.40 2.49 -3.74
C LEU A 158 3.52 2.61 -4.99
N SER A 159 4.04 3.16 -6.08
CA SER A 159 3.26 3.30 -7.32
C SER A 159 2.80 1.94 -7.88
N HIS A 160 3.60 0.89 -7.70
CA HIS A 160 3.21 -0.47 -8.07
C HIS A 160 2.15 -1.03 -7.13
N LEU A 161 2.24 -0.76 -5.82
CA LEU A 161 1.25 -1.21 -4.83
C LEU A 161 -0.12 -0.55 -5.02
N GLU A 162 -0.17 0.72 -5.41
CA GLU A 162 -1.42 1.43 -5.69
C GLU A 162 -2.15 0.89 -6.94
N CYS A 163 -1.43 0.18 -7.82
CA CYS A 163 -1.97 -0.43 -9.03
C CYS A 163 -2.41 -1.90 -8.85
N LEU A 164 -2.27 -2.45 -7.64
CA LEU A 164 -2.71 -3.81 -7.28
C LEU A 164 -4.17 -3.85 -6.83
#